data_AF-A0A2N4YRQ8-F1
#
_entry.id   AF-A0A2N4YRQ8-F1
#
_cell.length_a   1.000
_cell.length_b   1.000
_cell.length_c   1.000
_cell.angle_alpha   90.00
_cell.angle_beta   90.00
_cell.angle_gamma   90.00
#
_symmetry.space_group_name_H-M   'P 1'
#
loop_
_entity.id
_entity.type
_entity.pdbx_description
1 polymer ?
#
loop_
_entity_poly.entity_id
_entity_poly.type
_entity_poly.pdbx_seq_one_letter_code
_entity_poly.pdbx_strand_id
1 'polypeptide(L)'
;AHNLTLFGGLQSAAQYHNLSFGAGQGLGDAGALSLQLLNACDQHQQDPIDGRAWQLQYSKGFDRLGTQFTFTGWRYSHQRYATLSEAYSSPDPDADSRDNDNKKTTLLITASQSLPYDITLYLSLDQDSYWSEGAPQRTANMGISSQVHGIAWSLSYSDAHSSDGDEENDEPHSDKVVTLSLSVALNHLLPGSYAGYTLTSSRHSADSQMVSLNGTMLDNHALSYAVSQTLDQQNGHSGSLTAGYSSGRGDLNLGYSRDSQATRLNYGASGGILIQRHGVVFTPEMNGAVVLIDAGGAGGVTLANQRTIATNRDGYAVLPFATAYHRNDVALDSHSLPENVDLANST
;
A
#
# COMPACT_ATOMS: atom_id res chain seq x y z
N ALA A 1 -27.18 22.18 -0.33
CA ALA A 1 -27.77 21.39 0.78
C ALA A 1 -26.69 21.21 1.84
N HIS A 2 -27.00 21.55 3.09
CA HIS A 2 -26.06 21.47 4.21
C HIS A 2 -25.96 20.01 4.68
N ASN A 3 -24.93 19.30 4.23
CA ASN A 3 -24.69 17.91 4.63
C ASN A 3 -23.96 17.89 5.98
N LEU A 4 -24.72 17.97 7.07
CA LEU A 4 -24.22 17.74 8.42
C LEU A 4 -24.30 16.24 8.72
N THR A 5 -23.17 15.66 9.14
CA THR A 5 -23.06 14.28 9.60
C THR A 5 -22.62 14.29 11.04
N LEU A 6 -23.38 13.65 11.92
CA LEU A 6 -22.99 13.41 13.31
C LEU A 6 -22.51 11.96 13.43
N PHE A 7 -21.42 11.75 14.16
CA PHE A 7 -20.85 10.44 14.39
C PHE A 7 -20.29 10.33 15.80
N GLY A 8 -20.14 9.11 16.30
CA GLY A 8 -19.63 8.86 17.64
C GLY A 8 -19.43 7.37 17.85
N GLY A 9 -18.72 7.04 18.92
CA GLY A 9 -18.39 5.66 19.26
C GLY A 9 -18.06 5.52 20.74
N LEU A 10 -18.38 4.36 21.30
CA LEU A 10 -18.07 3.98 22.68
C LEU A 10 -17.22 2.72 22.65
N GLN A 11 -16.11 2.74 23.38
CA GLN A 11 -15.29 1.57 23.67
C GLN A 11 -15.25 1.39 25.18
N SER A 12 -15.50 0.17 25.66
CA SER A 12 -15.49 -0.16 27.08
C SER A 12 -14.82 -1.52 27.28
N ALA A 13 -13.91 -1.56 28.24
CA ALA A 13 -13.20 -2.72 28.74
C ALA A 13 -13.09 -2.59 30.26
N ALA A 14 -12.67 -3.66 30.95
CA ALA A 14 -12.71 -3.75 32.41
C ALA A 14 -12.02 -2.58 33.13
N GLN A 15 -10.94 -2.04 32.56
CA GLN A 15 -10.15 -0.95 33.13
C GLN A 15 -9.93 0.20 32.13
N TYR A 16 -10.70 0.26 31.03
CA TYR A 16 -10.55 1.29 30.00
C TYR A 16 -11.90 1.68 29.40
N HIS A 17 -12.18 2.98 29.34
CA HIS A 17 -13.38 3.53 28.73
C HIS A 17 -13.01 4.67 27.80
N ASN A 18 -13.50 4.64 26.56
CA ASN A 18 -13.31 5.73 25.61
C ASN A 18 -14.63 6.11 24.96
N LEU A 19 -14.98 7.39 25.05
CA LEU A 19 -16.14 7.97 24.42
C LEU A 19 -15.69 8.98 23.37
N SER A 20 -16.21 8.83 22.15
CA SER A 20 -15.96 9.76 21.06
C SER A 20 -17.25 10.33 20.49
N PHE A 21 -17.20 11.62 20.16
CA PHE A 21 -18.31 12.35 19.55
C PHE A 21 -17.75 13.34 18.53
N GLY A 22 -18.34 13.38 17.33
CA GLY A 22 -17.89 14.25 16.26
C GLY A 22 -19.01 14.70 15.33
N ALA A 23 -18.72 15.78 14.62
CA ALA A 23 -19.59 16.36 13.63
C ALA A 23 -18.77 16.74 12.39
N GLY A 24 -19.29 16.42 11.21
CA GLY A 24 -18.74 16.79 9.92
C GLY A 24 -19.75 17.61 9.13
N GLN A 25 -19.29 18.69 8.50
CA GLN A 25 -20.11 19.54 7.65
C GLN A 25 -19.49 19.59 6.24
N GLY A 26 -20.26 19.17 5.25
CA GLY A 26 -19.98 19.50 3.85
C GLY A 26 -20.28 20.98 3.61
N LEU A 27 -19.26 21.75 3.25
CA LEU A 27 -19.30 23.17 2.93
C LEU A 27 -19.46 23.43 1.42
N GLY A 28 -19.80 22.39 0.64
CA GLY A 28 -19.95 22.48 -0.82
C GLY A 28 -18.64 22.85 -1.51
N ASP A 29 -18.62 24.00 -2.19
CA ASP A 29 -17.44 24.49 -2.92
C ASP A 29 -16.26 24.83 -2.00
N ALA A 30 -16.48 24.99 -0.69
CA ALA A 30 -15.40 25.20 0.27
C ALA A 30 -14.82 23.90 0.86
N GLY A 31 -15.36 22.71 0.50
CA GLY A 31 -14.85 21.40 0.92
C GLY A 31 -15.67 20.77 2.03
N ALA A 32 -15.06 19.92 2.86
CA ALA A 32 -15.68 19.31 4.02
C ALA A 32 -14.77 19.48 5.24
N LEU A 33 -15.38 19.79 6.39
CA LEU A 33 -14.70 19.94 7.66
C LEU A 33 -15.34 19.00 8.68
N SER A 34 -14.54 18.30 9.47
CA SER A 34 -15.03 17.54 10.63
C SER A 34 -14.20 17.81 11.87
N LEU A 35 -14.88 17.78 13.02
CA LEU A 35 -14.29 17.89 14.34
C LEU A 35 -14.77 16.72 15.18
N GLN A 36 -13.84 16.01 15.81
CA GLN A 36 -14.12 14.92 16.75
C GLN A 36 -13.46 15.22 18.09
N LEU A 37 -14.16 14.93 19.17
CA LEU A 37 -13.67 14.94 20.54
C LEU A 37 -13.62 13.50 21.03
N LEU A 38 -12.54 13.15 21.71
CA LEU A 38 -12.33 11.85 22.33
C LEU A 38 -12.01 12.06 23.80
N ASN A 39 -12.61 11.25 24.65
CA ASN A 39 -12.38 11.24 26.09
C ASN A 39 -12.14 9.80 26.52
N ALA A 40 -10.91 9.50 26.91
CA ALA A 40 -10.48 8.21 27.41
C ALA A 40 -10.23 8.29 28.92
N CYS A 41 -10.67 7.27 29.65
CA CYS A 41 -10.41 7.07 31.06
C CYS A 41 -9.78 5.68 31.22
N ASP A 42 -8.54 5.66 31.71
CA ASP A 42 -7.77 4.44 31.96
C ASP A 42 -7.58 4.26 33.47
N GLN A 43 -7.89 3.07 33.98
CA GLN A 43 -7.85 2.70 35.39
C GLN A 43 -6.83 1.58 35.69
N HIS A 44 -5.92 1.27 34.75
CA HIS A 44 -4.88 0.25 34.96
C HIS A 44 -3.81 0.67 35.98
N GLN A 45 -3.64 1.97 36.23
CA GLN A 45 -2.70 2.51 37.23
C GLN A 45 -3.41 2.88 38.55
N GLN A 46 -2.64 3.05 39.64
CA GLN A 46 -3.17 3.43 40.96
C GLN A 46 -3.96 4.75 40.96
N ASP A 47 -3.64 5.66 40.02
CA ASP A 47 -4.39 6.88 39.75
C ASP A 47 -5.12 6.77 38.40
N PRO A 48 -6.44 7.02 38.33
CA PRO A 48 -7.19 7.06 37.07
C PRO A 48 -6.64 8.14 36.15
N ILE A 49 -6.35 7.78 34.91
CA ILE A 49 -5.81 8.68 33.90
C ILE A 49 -6.94 9.12 32.96
N ASP A 50 -7.27 10.41 33.01
CA ASP A 50 -8.19 11.04 32.08
C ASP A 50 -7.43 11.71 30.92
N GLY A 51 -7.60 11.17 29.73
CA GLY A 51 -7.03 11.69 28.49
C GLY A 51 -8.11 12.29 27.60
N ARG A 52 -7.89 13.51 27.09
CA ARG A 52 -8.73 14.10 26.05
C ARG A 52 -7.94 14.30 24.78
N ALA A 53 -8.56 14.03 23.65
CA ALA A 53 -8.00 14.35 22.35
C ALA A 53 -9.06 15.03 21.48
N TRP A 54 -8.61 15.85 20.55
CA TRP A 54 -9.47 16.35 19.50
C TRP A 54 -8.81 16.19 18.14
N GLN A 55 -9.64 15.88 17.15
CA GLN A 55 -9.25 15.69 15.77
C GLN A 55 -9.98 16.72 14.92
N LEU A 56 -9.22 17.46 14.12
CA LEU A 56 -9.74 18.35 13.10
C LEU A 56 -9.34 17.81 11.73
N GLN A 57 -10.30 17.54 10.87
CA GLN A 57 -10.04 17.09 9.51
C GLN A 57 -10.72 18.00 8.49
N TYR A 58 -9.97 18.39 7.47
CA TYR A 58 -10.45 19.17 6.34
C TYR A 58 -10.07 18.47 5.04
N SER A 59 -11.01 18.38 4.11
CA SER A 59 -10.76 17.81 2.78
C SER A 59 -11.42 18.65 1.71
N LYS A 60 -10.70 18.91 0.62
CA LYS A 60 -11.18 19.70 -0.51
C LYS A 60 -10.63 19.18 -1.83
N GLY A 61 -11.55 18.78 -2.71
CA GLY A 61 -11.31 18.61 -4.13
C GLY A 61 -11.66 19.88 -4.90
N PHE A 62 -10.72 20.37 -5.70
CA PHE A 62 -10.89 21.43 -6.69
C PHE A 62 -10.91 20.79 -8.08
N ASP A 63 -12.08 20.29 -8.50
CA ASP A 63 -12.23 19.56 -9.76
C ASP A 63 -11.74 20.37 -10.98
N ARG A 64 -11.96 21.70 -10.97
CA ARG A 64 -11.50 22.60 -12.04
C ARG A 64 -9.98 22.76 -12.12
N LEU A 65 -9.28 22.62 -11.00
CA LEU A 65 -7.82 22.77 -10.90
C LEU A 65 -7.11 21.42 -10.83
N GLY A 66 -7.87 20.30 -10.83
CA GLY A 66 -7.33 18.96 -10.62
C GLY A 66 -6.61 18.80 -9.27
N THR A 67 -6.93 19.62 -8.27
CA THR A 67 -6.21 19.64 -6.99
C THR A 67 -7.03 18.99 -5.89
N GLN A 68 -6.47 18.02 -5.19
CA GLN A 68 -7.03 17.43 -3.98
C GLN A 68 -6.14 17.79 -2.79
N PHE A 69 -6.74 18.35 -1.75
CA PHE A 69 -6.06 18.71 -0.51
C PHE A 69 -6.78 18.10 0.68
N THR A 70 -6.03 17.42 1.55
CA THR A 70 -6.53 16.85 2.79
C THR A 70 -5.58 17.23 3.93
N PHE A 71 -6.18 17.68 5.03
CA PHE A 71 -5.50 18.03 6.27
C PHE A 71 -6.17 17.27 7.39
N THR A 72 -5.38 16.63 8.25
CA THR A 72 -5.85 16.02 9.49
C THR A 72 -4.88 16.41 10.60
N GLY A 73 -5.39 17.07 11.62
CA GLY A 73 -4.65 17.44 12.82
C GLY A 73 -5.24 16.77 14.03
N TRP A 74 -4.41 16.13 14.82
CA TRP A 74 -4.74 15.60 16.15
C TRP A 74 -4.01 16.41 17.20
N ARG A 75 -4.69 16.70 18.30
CA ARG A 75 -4.06 17.28 19.48
C ARG A 75 -4.52 16.49 20.70
N TYR A 76 -3.54 15.94 21.40
CA TYR A 76 -3.74 15.20 22.64
C TYR A 76 -3.55 16.16 23.80
N SER A 77 -4.57 16.34 24.64
CA SER A 77 -4.61 17.37 25.67
C SER A 77 -3.76 17.04 26.89
N HIS A 78 -3.47 15.75 27.15
CA HIS A 78 -2.68 15.32 28.30
C HIS A 78 -1.53 14.41 27.87
N GLN A 79 -0.43 14.50 28.63
CA GLN A 79 0.74 13.64 28.55
C GLN A 79 0.44 12.15 28.70
N ARG A 80 -0.78 11.77 29.08
CA ARG A 80 -1.17 10.41 29.44
C ARG A 80 -2.42 9.91 28.70
N TYR A 81 -2.84 10.55 27.60
CA TYR A 81 -3.87 9.95 26.76
C TYR A 81 -3.31 8.66 26.13
N ALA A 82 -3.94 7.52 26.43
CA ALA A 82 -3.62 6.24 25.83
C ALA A 82 -4.82 5.69 25.05
N THR A 83 -4.54 5.14 23.87
CA THR A 83 -5.47 4.27 23.15
C THR A 83 -5.63 2.94 23.89
N LEU A 84 -6.71 2.21 23.59
CA LEU A 84 -6.94 0.88 24.18
C LEU A 84 -5.72 -0.04 23.98
N SER A 85 -5.12 -0.02 22.79
CA SER A 85 -3.93 -0.83 22.50
C SER A 85 -2.76 -0.46 23.39
N GLU A 86 -2.48 0.83 23.58
CA GLU A 86 -1.38 1.32 24.45
C GLU A 86 -1.61 0.98 25.93
N ALA A 87 -2.86 1.03 26.39
CA ALA A 87 -3.24 0.63 27.75
C ALA A 87 -2.99 -0.86 28.02
N TYR A 88 -3.26 -1.73 27.03
CA TYR A 88 -3.11 -3.19 27.17
C TYR A 88 -1.78 -3.77 26.67
N SER A 89 -1.00 -3.03 25.89
CA SER A 89 0.31 -3.48 25.39
C SER A 89 1.45 -3.29 26.37
N SER A 90 1.19 -2.72 27.54
CA SER A 90 2.21 -2.37 28.55
C SER A 90 2.51 -3.53 29.51
N PRO A 91 3.65 -4.24 29.40
CA PRO A 91 3.90 -5.46 30.17
C PRO A 91 4.53 -5.24 31.56
N ASP A 92 4.98 -4.03 31.92
CA ASP A 92 5.79 -3.87 33.15
C ASP A 92 5.58 -2.52 33.85
N PRO A 93 4.87 -2.43 34.99
CA PRO A 93 4.59 -1.21 35.76
C PRO A 93 5.81 -0.43 36.26
N ASP A 94 6.99 -1.04 36.29
CA ASP A 94 8.20 -0.48 36.92
C ASP A 94 9.21 0.15 35.94
N ALA A 95 8.91 0.20 34.64
CA ALA A 95 9.73 0.91 33.67
C ALA A 95 9.45 2.43 33.72
N ASP A 96 10.39 3.18 34.29
CA ASP A 96 10.47 4.66 34.31
C ASP A 96 10.49 5.33 32.90
N SER A 97 10.44 4.56 31.81
CA SER A 97 10.47 5.04 30.42
C SER A 97 9.13 5.58 29.90
N ARG A 98 8.07 5.59 30.72
CA ARG A 98 6.67 5.81 30.30
C ARG A 98 6.26 7.24 29.98
N ASP A 99 6.87 8.25 30.60
CA ASP A 99 6.32 9.61 30.52
C ASP A 99 6.78 10.40 29.28
N ASN A 100 7.74 9.88 28.49
CA ASN A 100 8.38 10.64 27.42
C ASN A 100 7.80 10.41 26.00
N ASP A 101 7.21 9.25 25.69
CA ASP A 101 6.88 8.93 24.28
C ASP A 101 5.42 9.19 23.88
N ASN A 102 4.64 9.83 24.76
CA ASN A 102 3.25 10.12 24.43
C ASN A 102 3.15 11.25 23.40
N LYS A 103 2.43 10.98 22.30
CA LYS A 103 2.20 11.96 21.23
C LYS A 103 1.40 13.14 21.75
N LYS A 104 1.89 14.34 21.49
CA LYS A 104 1.29 15.64 21.82
C LYS A 104 0.42 16.15 20.69
N THR A 105 0.93 16.06 19.46
CA THR A 105 0.26 16.54 18.26
C THR A 105 0.66 15.66 17.08
N THR A 106 -0.30 15.24 16.27
CA THR A 106 -0.03 14.59 14.98
C THR A 106 -0.62 15.48 13.89
N LEU A 107 0.20 15.82 12.90
CA LEU A 107 -0.20 16.64 11.77
C LEU A 107 0.04 15.86 10.48
N LEU A 108 -1.04 15.61 9.74
CA LEU A 108 -1.00 14.95 8.44
C LEU A 108 -1.57 15.89 7.37
N ILE A 109 -0.76 16.22 6.38
CA ILE A 109 -1.15 17.03 5.22
C ILE A 109 -0.84 16.24 3.97
N THR A 110 -1.82 16.11 3.08
CA THR A 110 -1.62 15.55 1.74
C THR A 110 -2.23 16.48 0.72
N ALA A 111 -1.49 16.76 -0.34
CA ALA A 111 -1.93 17.52 -1.48
C ALA A 111 -1.51 16.82 -2.76
N SER A 112 -2.40 16.74 -3.73
CA SER A 112 -2.07 16.27 -5.07
C SER A 112 -2.68 17.21 -6.09
N GLN A 113 -1.96 17.45 -7.18
CA GLN A 113 -2.39 18.31 -8.26
C GLN A 113 -2.13 17.61 -9.59
N SER A 114 -3.21 17.31 -10.30
CA SER A 114 -3.17 16.86 -11.69
C SER A 114 -3.20 18.07 -12.61
N LEU A 115 -2.10 18.28 -13.33
CA LEU A 115 -1.95 19.30 -14.36
C LEU A 115 -2.26 18.69 -15.74
N PRO A 116 -2.48 19.53 -16.76
CA PRO A 116 -2.51 19.08 -18.16
C PRO A 116 -1.22 18.34 -18.55
N TYR A 117 -1.29 17.53 -19.62
CA TYR A 117 -0.19 16.69 -20.11
C TYR A 117 0.22 15.55 -19.18
N ASP A 118 -0.74 15.00 -18.43
CA ASP A 118 -0.55 13.84 -17.55
C ASP A 118 0.56 14.06 -16.50
N ILE A 119 0.74 15.30 -16.05
CA ILE A 119 1.68 15.66 -14.98
C ILE A 119 0.92 15.64 -13.66
N THR A 120 1.43 14.90 -12.69
CA THR A 120 0.90 14.86 -11.32
C THR A 120 1.96 15.32 -10.35
N LEU A 121 1.62 16.30 -9.51
CA LEU A 121 2.41 16.69 -8.35
C LEU A 121 1.76 16.13 -7.10
N TYR A 122 2.57 15.69 -6.15
CA TYR A 122 2.12 15.29 -4.84
C TYR A 122 3.00 15.89 -3.75
N LEU A 123 2.39 16.13 -2.60
CA LEU A 123 3.00 16.58 -1.37
C LEU A 123 2.35 15.81 -0.23
N SER A 124 3.15 15.25 0.66
CA SER A 124 2.72 14.60 1.90
C SER A 124 3.62 15.08 3.02
N LEU A 125 3.03 15.54 4.11
CA LEU A 125 3.74 15.93 5.32
C LEU A 125 3.08 15.22 6.49
N ASP A 126 3.86 14.41 7.18
CA ASP A 126 3.52 13.83 8.45
C ASP A 126 4.45 14.42 9.51
N GLN A 127 3.89 14.85 10.64
CA GLN A 127 4.66 15.37 11.76
C GLN A 127 4.03 14.96 13.08
N ASP A 128 4.78 14.21 13.86
CA ASP A 128 4.47 13.85 15.23
C ASP A 128 5.32 14.67 16.19
N SER A 129 4.67 15.33 17.12
CA SER A 129 5.32 16.01 18.25
C SER A 129 5.00 15.24 19.50
N TYR A 130 5.99 15.03 20.35
CA TYR A 130 5.85 14.32 21.62
C TYR A 130 5.77 15.29 22.79
N TRP A 131 5.36 14.79 23.95
CA TRP A 131 5.36 15.57 25.17
C TRP A 131 6.72 15.61 25.86
N SER A 132 7.62 14.67 25.56
CA SER A 132 9.03 14.75 25.90
C SER A 132 9.69 16.01 25.34
N GLU A 133 10.75 16.46 26.02
CA GLU A 133 11.65 17.46 25.46
C GLU A 133 12.48 16.81 24.35
N GLY A 134 12.07 17.03 23.10
CA GLY A 134 12.74 16.49 21.91
C GLY A 134 12.28 17.19 20.63
N ALA A 135 13.05 17.02 19.55
CA ALA A 135 12.64 17.47 18.23
C ALA A 135 11.39 16.69 17.76
N PRO A 136 10.48 17.30 16.98
CA PRO A 136 9.36 16.57 16.41
C PRO A 136 9.86 15.58 15.34
N GLN A 137 9.28 14.39 15.32
CA GLN A 137 9.47 13.46 14.22
C GLN A 137 8.67 13.95 13.01
N ARG A 138 9.31 14.01 11.84
CA ARG A 138 8.70 14.59 10.64
C ARG A 138 9.10 13.80 9.41
N THR A 139 8.14 13.51 8.54
CA THR A 139 8.41 12.99 7.20
C THR A 139 7.70 13.85 6.17
N ALA A 140 8.46 14.52 5.31
CA ALA A 140 7.95 15.33 4.21
C ALA A 140 8.34 14.70 2.87
N ASN A 141 7.35 14.30 2.09
CA ASN A 141 7.53 13.77 0.74
C ASN A 141 6.92 14.76 -0.26
N MET A 142 7.66 15.09 -1.30
CA MET A 142 7.13 15.81 -2.45
C MET A 142 7.61 15.16 -3.72
N GLY A 143 6.81 15.19 -4.77
CA GLY A 143 7.25 14.69 -6.05
C GLY A 143 6.40 15.14 -7.20
N ILE A 144 6.95 14.95 -8.37
CA ILE A 144 6.33 15.21 -9.65
C ILE A 144 6.55 13.99 -10.53
N SER A 145 5.51 13.56 -11.23
CA SER A 145 5.58 12.44 -12.16
C SER A 145 4.75 12.73 -13.39
N SER A 146 5.16 12.19 -14.52
CA SER A 146 4.38 12.26 -15.76
C SER A 146 4.68 11.08 -16.66
N GLN A 147 3.74 10.77 -17.55
CA GLN A 147 3.89 9.73 -18.55
C GLN A 147 3.55 10.29 -19.93
N VAL A 148 4.52 10.28 -20.83
CA VAL A 148 4.37 10.85 -22.18
C VAL A 148 4.92 9.85 -23.19
N HIS A 149 4.09 9.44 -24.15
CA HIS A 149 4.47 8.56 -25.27
C HIS A 149 5.22 7.27 -24.87
N GLY A 150 4.79 6.61 -23.80
CA GLY A 150 5.42 5.35 -23.33
C GLY A 150 6.68 5.55 -22.47
N ILE A 151 7.03 6.80 -22.13
CA ILE A 151 8.09 7.15 -21.20
C ILE A 151 7.44 7.73 -19.93
N ALA A 152 7.58 7.03 -18.81
CA ALA A 152 7.19 7.51 -17.49
C ALA A 152 8.43 8.06 -16.77
N TRP A 153 8.32 9.22 -16.15
CA TRP A 153 9.37 9.78 -15.32
C TRP A 153 8.79 10.31 -14.02
N SER A 154 9.57 10.25 -12.95
CA SER A 154 9.21 10.82 -11.66
C SER A 154 10.43 11.35 -10.94
N LEU A 155 10.29 12.51 -10.31
CA LEU A 155 11.25 13.10 -9.41
C LEU A 155 10.58 13.26 -8.05
N SER A 156 11.17 12.67 -7.02
CA SER A 156 10.70 12.79 -5.64
C SER A 156 11.81 13.27 -4.71
N TYR A 157 11.40 13.95 -3.66
CA TYR A 157 12.22 14.37 -2.54
C TYR A 157 11.53 13.95 -1.26
N SER A 158 12.26 13.25 -0.41
CA SER A 158 11.85 12.82 0.93
C SER A 158 12.79 13.44 1.95
N ASP A 159 12.24 14.04 2.99
CA ASP A 159 12.96 14.54 4.16
C ASP A 159 12.37 13.89 5.39
N ALA A 160 13.11 12.95 5.96
CA ALA A 160 12.74 12.26 7.18
C ALA A 160 13.63 12.78 8.32
N HIS A 161 12.98 13.21 9.41
CA HIS A 161 13.62 13.63 10.63
C HIS A 161 13.10 12.76 11.77
N SER A 162 14.03 12.07 12.43
CA SER A 162 13.74 11.28 13.63
C SER A 162 14.41 11.93 14.83
N SER A 163 13.72 11.92 15.97
CA SER A 163 14.22 12.39 17.26
C SER A 163 14.97 11.30 18.04
N ASP A 164 14.83 10.04 17.64
CA ASP A 164 15.52 8.91 18.25
C ASP A 164 16.87 8.73 17.55
N GLY A 165 17.89 9.38 18.10
CA GLY A 165 19.29 9.26 17.67
C GLY A 165 20.11 8.60 18.77
N ASP A 166 20.93 7.62 18.40
CA ASP A 166 21.78 6.85 19.30
C ASP A 166 22.53 7.74 20.32
N GLU A 167 22.54 7.31 21.59
CA GLU A 167 23.12 7.98 22.77
C GLU A 167 24.59 8.45 22.64
N GLU A 168 25.29 8.13 21.54
CA GLU A 168 26.69 8.50 21.33
C GLU A 168 26.91 9.81 20.54
N ASN A 169 25.93 10.30 19.77
CA ASN A 169 26.05 11.57 19.05
C ASN A 169 24.74 12.34 19.07
N ASP A 170 24.70 13.37 19.92
CA ASP A 170 23.64 14.38 20.18
C ASP A 170 23.20 15.20 18.93
N GLU A 171 23.18 14.62 17.72
CA GLU A 171 22.69 15.28 16.51
C GLU A 171 21.43 14.57 15.96
N PRO A 172 20.30 15.29 15.84
CA PRO A 172 19.09 14.72 15.30
C PRO A 172 19.27 14.45 13.80
N HIS A 173 19.05 13.20 13.38
CA HIS A 173 19.29 12.75 12.02
C HIS A 173 18.17 13.27 11.09
N SER A 174 18.54 14.13 10.13
CA SER A 174 17.68 14.52 9.01
C SER A 174 18.23 13.91 7.73
N ASP A 175 17.50 12.90 7.26
CA ASP A 175 17.81 12.15 6.05
C ASP A 175 16.99 12.69 4.89
N LYS A 176 17.73 13.31 3.97
CA LYS A 176 17.19 13.90 2.75
C LYS A 176 17.56 13.00 1.59
N VAL A 177 16.55 12.55 0.86
CA VAL A 177 16.69 11.64 -0.27
C VAL A 177 16.00 12.26 -1.49
N VAL A 178 16.74 12.42 -2.58
CA VAL A 178 16.21 12.77 -3.89
C VAL A 178 16.23 11.52 -4.75
N THR A 179 15.08 11.14 -5.32
CA THR A 179 14.99 10.02 -6.26
C THR A 179 14.46 10.48 -7.60
N LEU A 180 15.22 10.24 -8.65
CA LEU A 180 14.81 10.39 -10.04
C LEU A 180 14.59 8.98 -10.61
N SER A 181 13.40 8.72 -11.14
CA SER A 181 13.09 7.47 -11.83
C SER A 181 12.64 7.75 -13.25
N LEU A 182 13.13 6.95 -14.19
CA LEU A 182 12.77 6.95 -15.59
C LEU A 182 12.39 5.52 -15.98
N SER A 183 11.27 5.33 -16.64
CA SER A 183 10.82 4.05 -17.18
C SER A 183 10.39 4.23 -18.62
N VAL A 184 10.93 3.38 -19.51
CA VAL A 184 10.66 3.40 -20.94
C VAL A 184 10.06 2.07 -21.34
N ALA A 185 8.85 2.10 -21.90
CA ALA A 185 8.23 0.93 -22.48
C ALA A 185 9.01 0.50 -23.74
N LEU A 186 9.49 -0.74 -23.76
CA LEU A 186 10.25 -1.32 -24.85
C LEU A 186 9.36 -2.02 -25.88
N ASN A 187 8.06 -1.67 -25.94
CA ASN A 187 7.05 -2.38 -26.73
C ASN A 187 7.42 -2.64 -28.20
N HIS A 188 8.27 -1.81 -28.80
CA HIS A 188 8.76 -1.98 -30.18
C HIS A 188 9.91 -3.01 -30.32
N LEU A 189 10.67 -3.26 -29.26
CA LEU A 189 11.82 -4.18 -29.24
C LEU A 189 11.46 -5.50 -28.56
N LEU A 190 10.83 -5.40 -27.39
CA LEU A 190 10.38 -6.50 -26.56
C LEU A 190 8.95 -6.18 -26.07
N PRO A 191 7.90 -6.75 -26.69
CA PRO A 191 6.53 -6.55 -26.27
C PRO A 191 6.33 -6.90 -24.81
N GLY A 192 5.74 -5.99 -24.02
CA GLY A 192 5.46 -6.23 -22.60
C GLY A 192 6.67 -6.05 -21.67
N SER A 193 7.75 -5.42 -22.14
CA SER A 193 8.94 -5.11 -21.35
C SER A 193 9.14 -3.61 -21.11
N TYR A 194 9.78 -3.26 -20.00
CA TYR A 194 10.10 -1.90 -19.57
C TYR A 194 11.55 -1.84 -19.10
N ALA A 195 12.31 -0.85 -19.61
CA ALA A 195 13.60 -0.49 -19.05
C ALA A 195 13.40 0.62 -18.01
N GLY A 196 14.00 0.47 -16.84
CA GLY A 196 13.99 1.45 -15.77
C GLY A 196 15.39 1.96 -15.47
N TYR A 197 15.52 3.24 -15.17
CA TYR A 197 16.70 3.84 -14.56
C TYR A 197 16.26 4.64 -13.34
N THR A 198 16.85 4.37 -12.19
CA THR A 198 16.58 5.07 -10.93
C THR A 198 17.89 5.61 -10.37
N LEU A 199 17.93 6.90 -10.08
CA LEU A 199 19.02 7.56 -9.39
C LEU A 199 18.49 8.03 -8.05
N THR A 200 19.10 7.54 -6.97
CA THR A 200 18.78 7.95 -5.60
C THR A 200 20.03 8.59 -5.02
N SER A 201 19.92 9.86 -4.62
CA SER A 201 20.97 10.59 -3.93
C SER A 201 20.49 10.93 -2.53
N SER A 202 21.32 10.73 -1.53
CA SER A 202 20.98 11.12 -0.17
C SER A 202 22.10 11.92 0.48
N ARG A 203 21.76 12.70 1.51
CA ARG A 203 22.73 13.55 2.21
C ARG A 203 23.72 12.76 3.08
N HIS A 204 23.30 11.60 3.61
CA HIS A 204 24.09 10.80 4.56
C HIS A 204 24.42 9.39 4.07
N SER A 205 23.87 8.95 2.95
CA SER A 205 24.19 7.69 2.30
C SER A 205 24.73 7.91 0.89
N ALA A 206 25.41 6.91 0.37
CA ALA A 206 26.01 6.94 -0.96
C ALA A 206 24.96 7.12 -2.07
N ASP A 207 25.33 7.81 -3.14
CA ASP A 207 24.50 7.84 -4.34
C ASP A 207 24.36 6.41 -4.90
N SER A 208 23.12 6.05 -5.25
CA SER A 208 22.74 4.76 -5.80
C SER A 208 22.16 4.94 -7.20
N GLN A 209 22.64 4.13 -8.14
CA GLN A 209 22.14 4.08 -9.51
C GLN A 209 21.66 2.68 -9.84
N MET A 210 20.39 2.53 -10.14
CA MET A 210 19.78 1.26 -10.52
C MET A 210 19.34 1.29 -11.98
N VAL A 211 19.81 0.32 -12.76
CA VAL A 211 19.26 0.00 -14.08
C VAL A 211 18.44 -1.28 -13.94
N SER A 212 17.23 -1.31 -14.47
CA SER A 212 16.37 -2.50 -14.45
C SER A 212 15.72 -2.77 -15.80
N LEU A 213 15.42 -4.04 -16.05
CA LEU A 213 14.65 -4.53 -17.19
C LEU A 213 13.62 -5.52 -16.65
N ASN A 214 12.35 -5.17 -16.78
CA ASN A 214 11.24 -5.99 -16.30
C ASN A 214 10.30 -6.27 -17.45
N GLY A 215 9.62 -7.40 -17.45
CA GLY A 215 8.64 -7.72 -18.48
C GLY A 215 7.85 -8.98 -18.20
N THR A 216 7.02 -9.33 -19.17
CA THR A 216 6.22 -10.56 -19.15
C THR A 216 6.49 -11.38 -20.42
N MET A 217 6.37 -12.69 -20.30
CA MET A 217 6.55 -13.68 -21.37
C MET A 217 5.38 -14.68 -21.35
N LEU A 218 5.32 -15.53 -22.38
CA LEU A 218 4.20 -16.41 -22.75
C LEU A 218 3.02 -15.64 -23.35
N ASP A 219 2.25 -16.31 -24.20
CA ASP A 219 1.08 -15.73 -24.89
C ASP A 219 -0.02 -15.25 -23.91
N ASN A 220 -0.03 -15.82 -22.70
CA ASN A 220 -0.93 -15.45 -21.60
C ASN A 220 -0.30 -14.49 -20.58
N HIS A 221 0.92 -14.00 -20.82
CA HIS A 221 1.67 -13.11 -19.91
C HIS A 221 1.85 -13.68 -18.49
N ALA A 222 1.78 -15.01 -18.34
CA ALA A 222 1.87 -15.69 -17.05
C ALA A 222 3.25 -15.64 -16.41
N LEU A 223 4.31 -15.52 -17.21
CA LEU A 223 5.69 -15.49 -16.71
C LEU A 223 6.17 -14.05 -16.64
N SER A 224 6.38 -13.52 -15.43
CA SER A 224 7.05 -12.25 -15.21
C SER A 224 8.54 -12.45 -14.96
N TYR A 225 9.36 -11.52 -15.43
CA TYR A 225 10.78 -11.49 -15.13
C TYR A 225 11.22 -10.07 -14.84
N ALA A 226 12.20 -9.91 -13.97
CA ALA A 226 12.72 -8.63 -13.54
C ALA A 226 14.21 -8.78 -13.22
N VAL A 227 15.04 -8.05 -13.95
CA VAL A 227 16.50 -8.01 -13.77
C VAL A 227 16.86 -6.60 -13.37
N SER A 228 17.64 -6.43 -12.31
CA SER A 228 18.18 -5.12 -11.94
C SER A 228 19.64 -5.21 -11.54
N GLN A 229 20.37 -4.14 -11.82
CA GLN A 229 21.74 -3.93 -11.39
C GLN A 229 21.80 -2.57 -10.72
N THR A 230 22.24 -2.54 -9.47
CA THR A 230 22.41 -1.34 -8.67
C THR A 230 23.89 -1.11 -8.40
N LEU A 231 24.34 0.12 -8.60
CA LEU A 231 25.67 0.58 -8.23
C LEU A 231 25.54 1.61 -7.11
N ASP A 232 26.05 1.26 -5.95
CA ASP A 232 26.12 2.12 -4.77
C ASP A 232 27.57 2.60 -4.60
N GLN A 233 27.78 3.90 -4.44
CA GLN A 233 29.14 4.45 -4.29
C GLN A 233 29.90 3.91 -3.07
N GLN A 234 29.22 3.49 -1.99
CA GLN A 234 29.86 2.93 -0.79
C GLN A 234 29.76 1.41 -0.69
N ASN A 235 28.64 0.80 -1.09
CA ASN A 235 28.37 -0.63 -0.90
C ASN A 235 28.73 -1.49 -2.11
N GLY A 236 29.26 -0.89 -3.18
CA GLY A 236 29.72 -1.60 -4.37
C GLY A 236 28.59 -1.85 -5.37
N HIS A 237 28.59 -3.03 -6.00
CA HIS A 237 27.59 -3.41 -6.99
C HIS A 237 26.70 -4.53 -6.44
N SER A 238 25.39 -4.41 -6.68
CA SER A 238 24.43 -5.46 -6.42
C SER A 238 23.62 -5.77 -7.67
N GLY A 239 23.25 -7.04 -7.83
CA GLY A 239 22.44 -7.50 -8.94
C GLY A 239 21.31 -8.37 -8.42
N SER A 240 20.13 -8.21 -9.00
CA SER A 240 18.97 -9.05 -8.69
C SER A 240 18.29 -9.57 -9.95
N LEU A 241 17.80 -10.80 -9.86
CA LEU A 241 17.04 -11.48 -10.87
C LEU A 241 15.83 -12.08 -10.18
N THR A 242 14.64 -11.74 -10.64
CA THR A 242 13.40 -12.34 -10.14
C THR A 242 12.58 -12.84 -11.33
N ALA A 243 11.92 -13.97 -11.13
CA ALA A 243 11.03 -14.60 -12.08
C ALA A 243 9.79 -15.08 -11.33
N GLY A 244 8.62 -14.74 -11.84
CA GLY A 244 7.33 -15.15 -11.29
C GLY A 244 6.53 -15.89 -12.36
N TYR A 245 5.82 -16.95 -11.99
CA TYR A 245 4.91 -17.67 -12.86
C TYR A 245 3.52 -17.73 -12.21
N SER A 246 2.58 -17.00 -12.82
CA SER A 246 1.18 -16.96 -12.38
C SER A 246 0.34 -17.93 -13.20
N SER A 247 -0.27 -18.90 -12.53
CA SER A 247 -1.13 -19.91 -13.15
C SER A 247 -2.49 -19.92 -12.46
N GLY A 248 -3.53 -20.34 -13.17
CA GLY A 248 -4.86 -20.60 -12.58
C GLY A 248 -4.89 -21.68 -11.49
N ARG A 249 -3.75 -22.23 -11.08
CA ARG A 249 -3.60 -23.20 -9.98
C ARG A 249 -2.74 -22.69 -8.83
N GLY A 250 -2.17 -21.50 -8.93
CA GLY A 250 -1.22 -20.95 -7.97
C GLY A 250 -0.11 -20.14 -8.64
N ASP A 251 0.64 -19.44 -7.81
CA ASP A 251 1.72 -18.55 -8.20
C ASP A 251 3.04 -19.09 -7.66
N LEU A 252 4.07 -19.05 -8.50
CA LEU A 252 5.44 -19.44 -8.15
C LEU A 252 6.36 -18.24 -8.31
N ASN A 253 7.23 -18.01 -7.34
CA ASN A 253 8.18 -16.92 -7.37
C ASN A 253 9.59 -17.45 -7.08
N LEU A 254 10.56 -16.99 -7.85
CA LEU A 254 11.96 -17.29 -7.67
C LEU A 254 12.76 -16.00 -7.81
N GLY A 255 13.64 -15.74 -6.85
CA GLY A 255 14.46 -14.55 -6.78
C GLY A 255 15.89 -14.89 -6.40
N TYR A 256 16.84 -14.29 -7.08
CA TYR A 256 18.26 -14.39 -6.78
C TYR A 256 18.81 -12.98 -6.68
N SER A 257 19.44 -12.63 -5.57
CA SER A 257 20.13 -11.36 -5.42
C SER A 257 21.52 -11.56 -4.86
N ARG A 258 22.47 -10.80 -5.37
CA ARG A 258 23.85 -10.80 -4.90
C ARG A 258 24.28 -9.35 -4.70
N ASP A 259 24.71 -9.04 -3.48
CA ASP A 259 25.39 -7.80 -3.14
C ASP A 259 26.84 -8.10 -2.75
N SER A 260 27.58 -7.09 -2.33
CA SER A 260 29.00 -7.21 -1.97
C SER A 260 29.26 -8.06 -0.71
N GLN A 261 28.23 -8.28 0.12
CA GLN A 261 28.35 -8.95 1.42
C GLN A 261 27.63 -10.31 1.47
N ALA A 262 26.57 -10.48 0.69
CA ALA A 262 25.68 -11.62 0.74
C ALA A 262 25.14 -12.01 -0.64
N THR A 263 24.87 -13.30 -0.78
CA THR A 263 24.07 -13.85 -1.87
C THR A 263 22.81 -14.45 -1.27
N ARG A 264 21.64 -14.05 -1.75
CA ARG A 264 20.32 -14.52 -1.30
C ARG A 264 19.61 -15.21 -2.44
N LEU A 265 18.99 -16.35 -2.13
CA LEU A 265 18.11 -17.08 -3.03
C LEU A 265 16.75 -17.20 -2.35
N ASN A 266 15.73 -16.61 -2.96
CA ASN A 266 14.36 -16.60 -2.52
C ASN A 266 13.55 -17.51 -3.43
N TYR A 267 12.70 -18.34 -2.86
CA TYR A 267 11.72 -19.13 -3.61
C TYR A 267 10.44 -19.19 -2.80
N GLY A 268 9.30 -19.14 -3.47
CA GLY A 268 8.00 -19.15 -2.84
C GLY A 268 6.93 -19.70 -3.76
N ALA A 269 5.94 -20.35 -3.17
CA ALA A 269 4.75 -20.83 -3.86
C ALA A 269 3.53 -20.41 -3.04
N SER A 270 2.55 -19.80 -3.69
CA SER A 270 1.27 -19.42 -3.07
C SER A 270 0.11 -19.91 -3.93
N GLY A 271 -1.03 -20.13 -3.29
CA GLY A 271 -2.22 -20.65 -3.96
C GLY A 271 -3.29 -21.03 -2.95
N GLY A 272 -4.47 -21.34 -3.48
CA GLY A 272 -5.63 -21.82 -2.73
C GLY A 272 -6.07 -23.20 -3.18
N ILE A 273 -6.83 -23.87 -2.31
CA ILE A 273 -7.48 -25.14 -2.59
C ILE A 273 -8.97 -24.97 -2.32
N LEU A 274 -9.79 -25.21 -3.34
CA LEU A 274 -11.24 -25.24 -3.22
C LEU A 274 -11.73 -26.68 -3.23
N ILE A 275 -12.34 -27.11 -2.13
CA ILE A 275 -12.96 -28.43 -2.00
C ILE A 275 -14.44 -28.28 -2.30
N GLN A 276 -14.92 -28.94 -3.36
CA GLN A 276 -16.32 -28.95 -3.76
C GLN A 276 -16.87 -30.37 -3.86
N ARG A 277 -18.18 -30.49 -4.03
CA ARG A 277 -18.89 -31.79 -4.13
C ARG A 277 -18.32 -32.69 -5.23
N HIS A 278 -17.79 -32.10 -6.30
CA HIS A 278 -17.28 -32.82 -7.47
C HIS A 278 -15.75 -32.98 -7.49
N GLY A 279 -15.03 -32.55 -6.44
CA GLY A 279 -13.58 -32.74 -6.34
C GLY A 279 -12.83 -31.57 -5.72
N VAL A 280 -11.52 -31.56 -5.92
CA VAL A 280 -10.60 -30.54 -5.41
C VAL A 280 -10.06 -29.74 -6.60
N VAL A 281 -10.15 -28.42 -6.52
CA VAL A 281 -9.63 -27.51 -7.54
C VAL A 281 -8.56 -26.63 -6.92
N PHE A 282 -7.38 -26.64 -7.51
CA PHE A 282 -6.32 -25.70 -7.18
C PHE A 282 -6.60 -24.37 -7.85
N THR A 283 -6.34 -23.28 -7.14
CA THR A 283 -6.65 -21.92 -7.56
C THR A 283 -5.52 -21.00 -7.11
N PRO A 284 -5.35 -19.80 -7.69
CA PRO A 284 -4.54 -18.77 -7.07
C PRO A 284 -5.04 -18.45 -5.65
N GLU A 285 -4.30 -17.61 -4.93
CA GLU A 285 -4.75 -17.15 -3.61
C GLU A 285 -6.14 -16.49 -3.71
N MET A 286 -7.10 -16.99 -2.93
CA MET A 286 -8.48 -16.54 -2.95
C MET A 286 -8.66 -15.31 -2.04
N ASN A 287 -9.25 -14.24 -2.55
CA ASN A 287 -9.48 -13.02 -1.77
C ASN A 287 -10.96 -12.60 -1.84
N GLY A 288 -11.65 -12.65 -0.70
CA GLY A 288 -13.06 -12.27 -0.61
C GLY A 288 -14.00 -13.30 -1.24
N ALA A 289 -14.92 -12.83 -2.09
CA ALA A 289 -15.87 -13.69 -2.77
C ALA A 289 -15.21 -14.42 -3.95
N VAL A 290 -15.52 -15.71 -4.11
CA VAL A 290 -14.91 -16.60 -5.10
C VAL A 290 -16.00 -17.18 -6.00
N VAL A 291 -15.74 -17.30 -7.30
CA VAL A 291 -16.68 -17.91 -8.26
C VAL A 291 -16.10 -19.23 -8.78
N LEU A 292 -16.84 -20.32 -8.59
CA LEU A 292 -16.56 -21.61 -9.21
C LEU A 292 -17.23 -21.67 -10.57
N ILE A 293 -16.44 -21.99 -11.59
CA ILE A 293 -16.89 -22.16 -12.97
C ILE A 293 -16.90 -23.65 -13.28
N ASP A 294 -18.03 -24.14 -13.77
CA ASP A 294 -18.22 -25.49 -14.28
C ASP A 294 -18.50 -25.42 -15.78
N ALA A 295 -17.51 -25.84 -16.57
CA ALA A 295 -17.60 -25.89 -18.03
C ALA A 295 -18.03 -27.27 -18.56
N GLY A 296 -18.68 -28.10 -17.74
CA GLY A 296 -19.28 -29.37 -18.18
C GLY A 296 -18.27 -30.37 -18.71
N GLY A 297 -17.03 -30.36 -18.19
CA GLY A 297 -15.94 -31.23 -18.64
C GLY A 297 -15.02 -30.65 -19.71
N ALA A 298 -15.25 -29.40 -20.16
CA ALA A 298 -14.35 -28.73 -21.10
C ALA A 298 -13.05 -28.29 -20.40
N GLY A 299 -11.99 -29.09 -20.51
CA GLY A 299 -10.69 -28.79 -19.94
C GLY A 299 -9.82 -27.89 -20.82
N GLY A 300 -9.00 -27.05 -20.19
CA GLY A 300 -8.06 -26.16 -20.88
C GLY A 300 -8.67 -24.88 -21.45
N VAL A 301 -9.93 -24.58 -21.14
CA VAL A 301 -10.62 -23.37 -21.60
C VAL A 301 -10.22 -22.20 -20.72
N THR A 302 -9.67 -21.15 -21.33
CA THR A 302 -9.29 -19.92 -20.63
C THR A 302 -10.48 -18.99 -20.45
N LEU A 303 -10.45 -18.15 -19.41
CA LEU A 303 -11.42 -17.07 -19.26
C LEU A 303 -11.07 -15.90 -20.20
N ALA A 304 -12.06 -15.30 -20.84
CA ALA A 304 -11.87 -14.18 -21.77
C ALA A 304 -11.20 -12.97 -21.09
N ASN A 305 -11.56 -12.70 -19.83
CA ASN A 305 -11.03 -11.61 -19.04
C ASN A 305 -9.75 -11.98 -18.26
N GLN A 306 -9.37 -13.26 -18.24
CA GLN A 306 -8.21 -13.77 -17.48
C GLN A 306 -7.57 -14.99 -18.16
N ARG A 307 -6.60 -14.71 -19.04
CA ARG A 307 -5.89 -15.74 -19.82
C ARG A 307 -4.97 -16.63 -19.00
N THR A 308 -4.64 -16.26 -17.76
CA THR A 308 -3.82 -17.07 -16.86
C THR A 308 -4.63 -18.17 -16.17
N ILE A 309 -5.96 -18.04 -16.12
CA ILE A 309 -6.87 -19.01 -15.50
C ILE A 309 -7.49 -19.87 -16.60
N ALA A 310 -7.29 -21.18 -16.49
CA ALA A 310 -7.85 -22.18 -17.39
C ALA A 310 -8.55 -23.28 -16.60
N THR A 311 -9.60 -23.87 -17.18
CA THR A 311 -10.29 -25.02 -16.59
C THR A 311 -9.34 -26.21 -16.44
N ASN A 312 -9.48 -26.93 -15.33
CA ASN A 312 -8.76 -28.17 -15.09
C ASN A 312 -9.23 -29.27 -16.05
N ARG A 313 -8.64 -30.47 -15.97
CA ARG A 313 -9.02 -31.59 -16.84
C ARG A 313 -10.48 -32.02 -16.70
N ASP A 314 -11.10 -31.71 -15.57
CA ASP A 314 -12.49 -32.03 -15.25
C ASP A 314 -13.46 -30.88 -15.63
N GLY A 315 -12.95 -29.79 -16.24
CA GLY A 315 -13.75 -28.64 -16.67
C GLY A 315 -14.04 -27.59 -15.60
N TYR A 316 -13.37 -27.64 -14.45
CA TYR A 316 -13.55 -26.66 -13.37
C TYR A 316 -12.46 -25.59 -13.38
N ALA A 317 -12.87 -24.33 -13.23
CA ALA A 317 -11.98 -23.20 -12.97
C ALA A 317 -12.49 -22.42 -11.76
N VAL A 318 -11.60 -21.68 -11.10
CA VAL A 318 -11.96 -20.82 -9.97
C VAL A 318 -11.47 -19.42 -10.25
N LEU A 319 -12.39 -18.46 -10.16
CA LEU A 319 -12.09 -17.04 -10.18
C LEU A 319 -11.78 -16.60 -8.74
N PRO A 320 -10.53 -16.21 -8.43
CA PRO A 320 -10.09 -16.00 -7.04
C PRO A 320 -10.61 -14.69 -6.42
N PHE A 321 -11.25 -13.82 -7.21
CA PHE A 321 -11.86 -12.57 -6.74
C PHE A 321 -13.17 -12.30 -7.48
N ALA A 322 -14.16 -11.80 -6.74
CA ALA A 322 -15.42 -11.31 -7.28
C ALA A 322 -15.90 -10.13 -6.43
N THR A 323 -16.55 -9.16 -7.07
CA THR A 323 -17.13 -8.04 -6.35
C THR A 323 -18.44 -8.49 -5.69
N ALA A 324 -18.44 -8.55 -4.37
CA ALA A 324 -19.65 -8.85 -3.60
C ALA A 324 -20.75 -7.82 -3.89
N TYR A 325 -22.01 -8.26 -3.94
CA TYR A 325 -23.19 -7.41 -4.20
C TYR A 325 -23.22 -6.72 -5.58
N HIS A 326 -22.36 -7.12 -6.52
CA HIS A 326 -22.38 -6.67 -7.90
C HIS A 326 -22.58 -7.85 -8.86
N ARG A 327 -23.08 -7.57 -10.06
CA ARG A 327 -23.08 -8.53 -11.17
C ARG A 327 -21.63 -8.70 -11.64
N ASN A 328 -21.15 -9.94 -11.66
CA ASN A 328 -19.84 -10.29 -12.18
C ASN A 328 -20.05 -11.06 -13.49
N ASP A 329 -19.65 -10.48 -14.62
CA ASP A 329 -19.75 -11.15 -15.91
C ASP A 329 -18.51 -12.03 -16.13
N VAL A 330 -18.74 -13.33 -16.33
CA VAL A 330 -17.69 -14.35 -16.44
C VAL A 330 -17.84 -15.06 -17.78
N ALA A 331 -17.05 -14.64 -18.76
CA ALA A 331 -17.06 -15.22 -20.10
C ALA A 331 -15.86 -16.16 -20.31
N LEU A 332 -16.12 -17.29 -20.96
CA LEU A 332 -15.08 -18.22 -21.45
C LEU A 332 -14.60 -17.76 -22.83
N ASP A 333 -13.30 -17.84 -23.09
CA ASP A 333 -12.73 -17.48 -24.40
C ASP A 333 -13.04 -18.58 -25.41
N SER A 334 -13.92 -18.27 -26.38
CA SER A 334 -14.33 -19.19 -27.43
C SER A 334 -13.19 -19.60 -28.37
N HIS A 335 -12.09 -18.85 -28.43
CA HIS A 335 -10.90 -19.24 -29.21
C HIS A 335 -10.02 -20.26 -28.49
N SER A 336 -10.22 -20.47 -27.19
CA SER A 336 -9.51 -21.47 -26.39
C SER A 336 -10.26 -22.79 -26.25
N LEU A 337 -11.43 -22.92 -26.90
CA LEU A 337 -12.23 -24.13 -26.89
C LEU A 337 -11.54 -25.25 -27.70
N PRO A 338 -11.48 -26.48 -27.18
CA PRO A 338 -11.12 -27.65 -27.97
C PRO A 338 -12.04 -27.80 -29.20
N GLU A 339 -11.52 -28.30 -30.33
CA GLU A 339 -12.26 -28.46 -31.59
C GLU A 339 -13.55 -29.31 -31.50
N ASN A 340 -13.74 -30.02 -30.38
CA ASN A 340 -14.85 -30.93 -30.12
C ASN A 340 -15.87 -30.41 -29.09
N VAL A 341 -15.81 -29.13 -28.68
CA VAL A 341 -16.70 -28.55 -27.67
C VAL A 341 -17.35 -27.27 -28.21
N ASP A 342 -18.67 -27.16 -28.05
CA ASP A 342 -19.45 -25.95 -28.36
C ASP A 342 -20.15 -25.45 -27.09
N LEU A 343 -20.21 -24.13 -26.89
CA LEU A 343 -20.82 -23.52 -25.71
C LEU A 343 -22.29 -23.20 -26.02
N ALA A 344 -23.22 -23.82 -25.29
CA ALA A 344 -24.65 -23.57 -25.43
C ALA A 344 -25.05 -22.11 -25.08
N ASN A 345 -24.22 -21.40 -24.29
CA ASN A 345 -24.39 -19.98 -24.00
C ASN A 345 -23.04 -19.37 -23.59
N SER A 346 -22.65 -18.24 -24.18
CA SER A 346 -21.45 -17.47 -23.84
C SER A 346 -21.87 -16.05 -23.42
N THR A 347 -22.16 -15.86 -22.14
CA THR A 347 -22.44 -14.55 -21.54
C THR A 347 -21.86 -14.47 -20.15
#